data_AF-A0A376LN67-F1
#
_entry.id   AF-A0A376LN67-F1
#
_cell.length_a   1.000
_cell.length_b   1.000
_cell.length_c   1.000
_cell.angle_alpha   90.00
_cell.angle_beta   90.00
_cell.angle_gamma   90.00
#
_symmetry.space_group_name_H-M   'P 1'
#
loop_
_entity.id
_entity.type
_entity.pdbx_description
1 polymer ?
#
loop_
_entity_poly.entity_id
_entity_poly.type
_entity_poly.pdbx_seq_one_letter_code
_entity_poly.pdbx_strand_id
1 'polypeptide(L)' 'MRQQRKKHLHAIIEKINNRIGNNTMRFFPDLTAFQQVYPDGNFIDWKIYQSVAAELYAHDLERLC' A
#
# COMPACT_ATOMS: atom_id res chain seq x y z
N MET A 1 3.84 9.53 15.98
CA MET A 1 3.03 9.66 14.75
C MET A 1 3.86 9.74 13.46
N ARG A 2 4.64 10.81 13.21
CA ARG A 2 5.37 11.00 11.93
C ARG A 2 6.45 9.94 11.62
N GLN A 3 7.18 9.49 12.64
CA GLN A 3 8.23 8.46 12.50
C GLN A 3 7.66 7.06 12.21
N GLN A 4 6.51 6.73 12.80
CA GLN A 4 5.86 5.42 12.62
C GLN A 4 5.29 5.30 11.21
N ARG A 5 4.68 6.39 10.71
CA ARG A 5 4.32 6.55 9.28
C ARG A 5 5.51 6.33 8.36
N LYS A 6 6.66 6.97 8.64
CA LYS A 6 7.89 6.79 7.84
C LYS A 6 8.36 5.34 7.83
N LYS A 7 8.39 4.67 8.99
CA LYS A 7 8.79 3.27 9.09
C LYS A 7 7.85 2.32 8.35
N HIS A 8 6.54 2.55 8.46
CA HIS A 8 5.54 1.72 7.79
C HIS A 8 5.61 1.88 6.26
N LEU A 9 5.74 3.12 5.78
CA LEU A 9 5.97 3.42 4.36
C LEU A 9 7.27 2.78 3.85
N HIS A 10 8.35 2.87 4.63
CA HIS A 10 9.63 2.27 4.25
C HIS A 10 9.54 0.75 4.14
N ALA A 11 8.83 0.08 5.05
CA ALA A 11 8.62 -1.36 5.00
C ALA A 11 7.74 -1.80 3.81
N ILE A 12 6.77 -0.97 3.40
CA ILE A 12 5.98 -1.20 2.18
C ILE A 12 6.87 -1.08 0.93
N ILE A 13 7.64 0.02 0.83
CA ILE A 13 8.56 0.28 -0.28
C ILE A 13 9.63 -0.82 -0.37
N GLU A 14 10.20 -1.23 0.75
CA GLU A 14 11.22 -2.28 0.81
C GLU A 14 10.66 -3.64 0.37
N LYS A 15 9.41 -3.97 0.75
CA LYS A 15 8.72 -5.17 0.26
C LYS A 15 8.40 -5.13 -1.23
N ILE A 16 8.16 -3.94 -1.79
CA ILE A 16 7.93 -3.73 -3.22
C ILE A 16 9.25 -3.85 -3.99
N ASN A 17 10.30 -3.16 -3.54
CA ASN A 17 11.63 -3.20 -4.16
C ASN A 17 12.30 -4.58 -4.10
N ASN A 18 11.99 -5.39 -3.07
CA ASN A 18 12.55 -6.73 -2.92
C ASN A 18 11.74 -7.83 -3.65
N ARG A 19 10.66 -7.49 -4.37
CA ARG A 19 9.96 -8.45 -5.23
C ARG A 19 10.66 -8.59 -6.58
N ILE A 20 10.97 -9.82 -6.96
CA ILE A 20 11.35 -10.20 -8.33
C ILE A 20 10.12 -10.88 -8.97
N GLY A 21 9.54 -10.26 -10.00
CA GLY A 21 8.33 -10.74 -10.69
C GLY A 21 7.13 -9.78 -10.58
N ASN A 22 6.06 -10.05 -11.34
CA ASN A 22 4.91 -9.15 -11.57
C ASN A 22 4.54 -8.25 -10.39
N ASN A 23 4.82 -6.96 -10.55
CA ASN A 23 4.43 -5.90 -9.62
C ASN A 23 2.94 -5.63 -9.79
N THR A 24 2.13 -6.28 -8.94
CA THR A 24 0.70 -6.00 -8.85
C THR A 24 0.31 -5.72 -7.39
N MET A 25 -0.30 -4.56 -7.16
CA MET A 25 -0.92 -4.15 -5.91
C MET A 25 -2.43 -4.23 -5.99
N ARG A 26 -3.04 -4.65 -4.87
CA ARG A 26 -4.50 -4.78 -4.76
C ARG A 26 -5.13 -3.42 -4.52
N PHE A 27 -6.10 -3.04 -5.33
CA PHE A 27 -6.92 -1.87 -5.09
C PHE A 27 -8.02 -2.18 -4.07
N PHE A 28 -8.24 -1.26 -3.13
CA PHE A 28 -9.28 -1.40 -2.10
C PHE A 28 -10.31 -0.27 -2.24
N PRO A 29 -11.53 -0.57 -2.72
CA PRO A 29 -12.55 0.45 -2.97
C PRO A 29 -13.09 1.09 -1.69
N ASP A 30 -13.07 0.37 -0.57
CA ASP A 30 -13.54 0.83 0.73
C ASP A 30 -12.70 0.27 1.89
N LEU A 31 -12.93 0.81 3.10
CA LEU A 31 -12.22 0.39 4.31
C LEU A 31 -12.52 -1.06 4.69
N THR A 32 -13.72 -1.55 4.42
CA THR A 32 -14.11 -2.93 4.76
C THR A 32 -13.30 -3.93 3.93
N ALA A 33 -13.17 -3.69 2.63
CA ALA A 33 -12.33 -4.47 1.73
C ALA A 33 -10.85 -4.43 2.13
N PHE A 34 -10.37 -3.27 2.59
CA PHE A 34 -9.01 -3.14 3.13
C PHE A 34 -8.83 -3.98 4.41
N GLN A 35 -9.79 -3.95 5.33
CA GLN A 35 -9.75 -4.69 6.58
C GLN A 35 -9.85 -6.21 6.41
N GLN A 36 -10.44 -6.70 5.32
CA GLN A 36 -10.41 -8.13 4.99
C GLN A 36 -8.98 -8.65 4.77
N VAL A 37 -8.05 -7.80 4.33
CA VAL A 37 -6.64 -8.15 4.10
C VAL A 37 -5.75 -7.66 5.25
N TYR A 38 -6.09 -6.52 5.85
CA TYR A 38 -5.38 -5.91 6.97
C TYR A 38 -6.35 -5.71 8.16
N PRO A 39 -6.64 -6.75 8.96
CA PRO A 39 -7.68 -6.70 10.00
C PRO A 39 -7.49 -5.60 11.06
N ASP A 40 -6.23 -5.30 11.39
CA ASP A 40 -5.87 -4.25 12.36
C ASP A 40 -5.76 -2.85 11.72
N GLY A 41 -5.97 -2.76 10.41
CA GLY A 41 -5.83 -1.54 9.63
C GLY A 41 -6.97 -0.56 9.92
N ASN A 42 -6.62 0.69 10.23
CA ASN A 42 -7.60 1.76 10.41
C ASN A 42 -7.76 2.59 9.12
N PHE A 43 -8.71 3.53 9.16
CA PHE A 43 -8.99 4.43 8.03
C PHE A 43 -7.75 5.19 7.53
N ILE A 44 -6.86 5.62 8.42
CA ILE A 44 -5.66 6.36 8.06
C ILE A 44 -4.66 5.45 7.34
N ASP A 45 -4.51 4.20 7.79
CA ASP A 45 -3.66 3.21 7.13
C ASP A 45 -4.16 2.91 5.71
N TRP A 46 -5.47 2.74 5.54
CA TRP A 46 -6.08 2.56 4.21
C TRP A 46 -5.80 3.75 3.28
N LYS A 47 -5.96 4.99 3.76
CA LYS A 47 -5.67 6.18 2.94
C LYS A 47 -4.20 6.33 2.58
N ILE A 48 -3.29 5.95 3.48
CA ILE A 48 -1.86 5.92 3.17
C ILE A 48 -1.58 4.86 2.10
N TYR A 49 -2.12 3.65 2.26
CA TYR A 49 -1.98 2.58 1.29
C TYR A 49 -2.46 3.03 -0.09
N GLN A 50 -3.66 3.62 -0.18
CA GLN A 50 -4.22 4.12 -1.43
C GLN A 50 -3.37 5.22 -2.08
N SER A 51 -2.81 6.14 -1.28
CA SER A 51 -1.91 7.18 -1.80
C SER A 51 -0.64 6.58 -2.39
N VAL A 52 -0.03 5.62 -1.70
CA VAL A 52 1.17 4.91 -2.18
C VAL A 52 0.83 4.08 -3.42
N ALA A 53 -0.33 3.43 -3.44
CA ALA A 53 -0.80 2.66 -4.57
C ALA A 53 -0.98 3.51 -5.83
N ALA A 54 -1.57 4.69 -5.68
CA ALA A 54 -1.73 5.65 -6.77
C ALA A 54 -0.39 6.19 -7.28
N GLU A 55 0.54 6.52 -6.37
CA GLU A 55 1.88 7.00 -6.73
C GLU A 55 2.66 5.95 -7.54
N LEU A 56 2.67 4.70 -7.07
CA LEU A 56 3.39 3.62 -7.74
C LEU A 56 2.75 3.25 -9.09
N TYR A 57 1.42 3.32 -9.19
CA TYR A 57 0.72 3.16 -10.47
C TYR A 57 1.08 4.29 -11.44
N ALA A 58 1.08 5.54 -10.98
CA ALA A 58 1.41 6.71 -11.81
C ALA A 58 2.85 6.70 -12.32
N HIS A 59 3.76 6.01 -11.62
CA HIS A 59 5.15 5.84 -12.02
C HIS A 59 5.43 4.54 -12.78
N ASP A 60 4.40 3.82 -13.24
CA ASP A 60 4.50 2.52 -13.93
C ASP A 60 5.26 1.43 -13.15
N LEU A 61 5.36 1.58 -11.82
CA LEU A 61 6.09 0.65 -10.96
C LEU A 61 5.25 -0.56 -10.56
N GLU A 62 3.92 -0.39 -10.48
CA GLU A 62 2.96 -1.40 -10.04
C GLU A 62 1.67 -1.32 -10.86
N ARG A 63 1.08 -2.47 -11.21
CA ARG A 63 -0.29 -2.53 -11.74
C ARG A 63 -1.30 -2.62 -10.60
N LEU A 64 -2.46 -1.99 -10.74
CA LEU A 64 -3.56 -2.13 -9.79
C LEU A 64 -4.49 -3.27 -10.22
N CYS A 65 -4.88 -4.15 -9.29
CA CYS A 65 -5.85 -5.23 -9.52
C CYS A 65 -6.96 -5.31 -8.48
#